data_AF-A0A950RST1-F1
#
_entry.id   AF-A0A950RST1-F1
#
_cell.length_a   1.000
_cell.length_b   1.000
_cell.length_c   1.000
_cell.angle_alpha   90.00
_cell.angle_beta   90.00
_cell.angle_gamma   90.00
#
_symmetry.space_group_name_H-M   'P 1'
#
loop_
_entity.id
_entity.type
_entity.pdbx_description
1 polymer ?
#
loop_
_entity_poly.entity_id
_entity_poly.type
_entity_poly.pdbx_seq_one_letter_code
_entity_poly.pdbx_strand_id
1 'polypeptide(L)'
;MTVAPMHERGGIGGHNTLSVKTPGLSRQAPTVVARLSILGGFELRCGADLVHLPPASQRLLAFVALHERAVLRVFVAGTLWLDAPDAQAAANLRSALWRLRRPKCRLVAATTTHLWLDPQVAVDLREMTDLAACLQRGSIACNDRRISPGTFSGDLLPDWYDDWLHFEREHVRQVRLHALDTLCVRLTDAREYGLALQAGLAAVAAEPLRESAQRTLIRVHLAEQNNSEALRQYRAYQRLIKDELGLSPSQQMRDLVAGLQSVRTAVNDEMQRA
;
A
#
# COMPACT_ATOMS: atom_id res chain seq x y z
N MET A 1 43.32 -67.02 34.29
CA MET A 1 42.15 -67.71 33.72
C MET A 1 42.01 -67.21 32.29
N THR A 2 42.37 -68.08 31.37
CA THR A 2 42.61 -67.85 29.94
C THR A 2 41.31 -67.94 29.17
N VAL A 3 40.98 -66.96 28.33
CA VAL A 3 40.09 -67.15 27.16
C VAL A 3 40.61 -66.30 25.99
N ALA A 4 40.60 -66.93 24.82
CA ALA A 4 41.25 -66.57 23.56
C ALA A 4 40.60 -65.42 22.76
N PRO A 5 41.29 -64.89 21.73
CA PRO A 5 40.72 -63.98 20.73
C PRO A 5 40.30 -64.74 19.45
N MET A 6 39.13 -64.42 18.86
CA MET A 6 38.82 -64.77 17.47
C MET A 6 37.86 -63.75 16.82
N HIS A 7 38.14 -63.50 15.54
CA HIS A 7 37.40 -62.76 14.50
C HIS A 7 37.51 -61.22 14.56
N GLU A 8 37.70 -60.49 13.44
CA GLU A 8 37.05 -60.57 12.12
C GLU A 8 38.04 -60.09 11.01
N ARG A 9 38.28 -60.84 9.94
CA ARG A 9 37.67 -60.74 8.58
C ARG A 9 37.16 -59.35 8.15
N GLY A 10 37.67 -58.91 7.01
CA GLY A 10 37.41 -57.60 6.42
C GLY A 10 36.06 -57.42 5.75
N GLY A 11 35.78 -56.16 5.43
CA GLY A 11 34.61 -55.72 4.69
C GLY A 11 34.86 -54.31 4.16
N ILE A 12 34.96 -54.24 2.83
CA ILE A 12 35.23 -53.06 2.02
C ILE A 12 33.93 -52.24 1.94
N GLY A 13 34.00 -50.95 2.22
CA GLY A 13 32.85 -50.03 2.11
C GLY A 13 33.32 -48.60 1.90
N GLY A 14 33.52 -48.21 0.65
CA GLY A 14 33.85 -46.84 0.28
C GLY A 14 32.68 -45.90 0.55
N HIS A 15 32.80 -45.07 1.58
CA HIS A 15 31.96 -43.88 1.71
C HIS A 15 32.59 -42.75 0.88
N ASN A 16 32.17 -42.71 -0.38
CA ASN A 16 32.42 -41.59 -1.28
C ASN A 16 31.74 -40.35 -0.67
N THR A 17 32.53 -39.50 -0.03
CA THR A 17 32.07 -38.22 0.52
C THR A 17 31.79 -37.30 -0.67
N LEU A 18 30.56 -37.34 -1.17
CA LEU A 18 30.07 -36.37 -2.14
C LEU A 18 30.07 -35.00 -1.46
N SER A 19 31.15 -34.26 -1.72
CA SER A 19 31.26 -32.83 -1.47
C SER A 19 30.15 -32.13 -2.26
N VAL A 20 29.01 -31.92 -1.59
CA VAL A 20 27.97 -31.02 -2.07
C VAL A 20 28.57 -29.62 -2.00
N LYS A 21 29.07 -29.14 -3.15
CA LYS A 21 29.36 -27.73 -3.36
C LYS A 21 28.05 -26.97 -3.19
N THR A 22 27.82 -26.43 -2.00
CA THR A 22 26.84 -25.39 -1.76
C THR A 22 27.23 -24.19 -2.62
N PRO A 23 26.44 -23.81 -3.65
CA PRO A 23 26.65 -22.52 -4.28
C PRO A 23 26.23 -21.49 -3.24
N GLY A 24 27.16 -20.63 -2.84
CA GLY A 24 26.86 -19.49 -1.99
C GLY A 24 25.71 -18.70 -2.61
N LEU A 25 24.58 -18.68 -1.92
CA LEU A 25 23.45 -17.80 -2.21
C LEU A 25 23.91 -16.37 -1.92
N SER A 26 24.64 -15.78 -2.86
CA SER A 26 24.66 -14.34 -3.02
C SER A 26 23.21 -13.92 -3.19
N ARG A 27 22.65 -13.26 -2.17
CA ARG A 27 21.31 -12.70 -2.17
C ARG A 27 21.29 -11.50 -3.14
N GLN A 28 21.44 -11.76 -4.43
CA GLN A 28 21.20 -10.77 -5.46
C GLN A 28 19.72 -10.41 -5.35
N ALA A 29 19.43 -9.14 -5.06
CA ALA A 29 18.08 -8.64 -5.11
C ALA A 29 17.49 -9.01 -6.48
N PRO A 30 16.26 -9.55 -6.55
CA PRO A 30 15.67 -9.92 -7.82
C PRO A 30 15.73 -8.70 -8.74
N THR A 31 16.40 -8.84 -9.88
CA THR A 31 16.44 -7.78 -10.88
C THR A 31 15.00 -7.57 -11.32
N VAL A 32 14.43 -6.41 -11.02
CA VAL A 32 13.05 -6.08 -11.38
C VAL A 32 12.97 -6.05 -12.90
N VAL A 33 12.23 -7.01 -13.47
CA VAL A 33 12.06 -7.15 -14.92
C VAL A 33 10.82 -6.40 -15.38
N ALA A 34 9.82 -6.26 -14.50
CA ALA A 34 8.58 -5.55 -14.80
C ALA A 34 8.15 -4.66 -13.64
N ARG A 35 7.47 -3.56 -13.97
CA ARG A 35 6.80 -2.68 -13.03
C ARG A 35 5.32 -2.63 -13.39
N LEU A 36 4.48 -2.96 -12.42
CA LEU A 36 3.04 -2.84 -12.50
C LEU A 36 2.60 -1.68 -11.61
N SER A 37 1.93 -0.71 -12.21
CA SER A 37 1.25 0.36 -11.50
C SER A 37 -0.24 0.09 -11.49
N ILE A 38 -0.83 0.10 -10.29
CA ILE A 38 -2.26 -0.06 -10.05
C ILE A 38 -2.83 1.07 -9.19
N LEU A 39 -1.98 1.95 -8.63
CA LEU A 39 -2.39 3.18 -7.98
C LEU A 39 -2.48 4.31 -9.02
N GLY A 40 -3.64 4.97 -9.09
CA GLY A 40 -3.93 6.02 -10.08
C GLY A 40 -4.33 5.51 -11.47
N GLY A 41 -4.12 4.23 -11.77
CA GLY A 41 -4.50 3.62 -13.04
C GLY A 41 -3.74 2.31 -13.30
N PHE A 42 -4.12 1.58 -14.34
CA PHE A 42 -3.40 0.37 -14.76
C PHE A 42 -2.30 0.74 -15.75
N GLU A 43 -1.04 0.52 -15.37
CA GLU A 43 0.09 0.62 -16.27
C GLU A 43 1.04 -0.56 -16.07
N LEU A 44 1.50 -1.18 -17.15
CA LEU A 44 2.48 -2.26 -17.10
C LEU A 44 3.69 -1.91 -17.95
N ARG A 45 4.86 -1.93 -17.33
CA ARG A 45 6.14 -1.74 -18.02
C ARG A 45 7.01 -2.98 -17.86
N CYS A 46 7.62 -3.46 -18.95
CA CYS A 46 8.64 -4.51 -18.91
C CYS A 46 9.95 -3.89 -19.40
N GLY A 47 10.94 -3.75 -18.51
CA GLY A 47 12.11 -2.92 -18.80
C GLY A 47 11.71 -1.46 -19.07
N ALA A 48 12.06 -0.95 -20.25
CA ALA A 48 11.69 0.41 -20.67
C ALA A 48 10.31 0.49 -21.37
N ASP A 49 9.80 -0.63 -21.87
CA ASP A 49 8.66 -0.66 -22.79
C ASP A 49 7.32 -0.65 -22.05
N LEU A 50 6.40 0.20 -22.51
CA LEU A 50 5.00 0.17 -22.09
C LEU A 50 4.28 -1.00 -22.77
N VAL A 51 3.61 -1.83 -21.98
CA VAL A 51 2.98 -3.06 -22.44
C VAL A 51 1.46 -2.93 -22.40
N HIS A 52 0.84 -2.87 -23.58
CA HIS A 52 -0.61 -2.96 -23.68
C HIS A 52 -1.08 -4.42 -23.57
N LEU A 53 -2.04 -4.63 -22.67
CA LEU A 53 -2.71 -5.92 -22.45
C LEU A 53 -4.21 -5.77 -22.72
N PRO A 54 -4.88 -6.82 -23.22
CA PRO A 54 -6.34 -6.83 -23.30
C PRO A 54 -6.97 -6.72 -21.90
N PRO A 55 -8.18 -6.15 -21.76
CA PRO A 55 -8.81 -5.91 -20.46
C PRO A 55 -8.87 -7.15 -19.56
N ALA A 56 -9.20 -8.32 -20.10
CA ALA A 56 -9.26 -9.57 -19.34
C ALA A 56 -7.88 -9.99 -18.76
N SER A 57 -6.79 -9.72 -19.47
CA SER A 57 -5.44 -9.98 -18.98
C SER A 57 -4.98 -8.92 -17.98
N GLN A 58 -5.41 -7.67 -18.13
CA GLN A 58 -5.18 -6.61 -17.13
C GLN A 58 -5.85 -6.99 -15.80
N ARG A 59 -7.13 -7.35 -15.83
CA ARG A 59 -7.89 -7.77 -14.64
C ARG A 59 -7.24 -8.92 -13.91
N LEU A 60 -6.85 -9.96 -14.66
CA LEU A 60 -6.14 -11.10 -14.09
C LEU A 60 -4.83 -10.70 -13.41
N LEU A 61 -4.03 -9.85 -14.06
CA LEU A 61 -2.75 -9.42 -13.51
C LEU A 61 -2.94 -8.56 -12.25
N ALA A 62 -3.87 -7.60 -12.28
CA ALA A 62 -4.20 -6.75 -11.13
C ALA A 62 -4.73 -7.58 -9.96
N PHE A 63 -5.64 -8.52 -10.22
CA PHE A 63 -6.20 -9.41 -9.20
C PHE A 63 -5.11 -10.23 -8.49
N VAL A 64 -4.21 -10.84 -9.27
CA VAL A 64 -3.09 -11.61 -8.71
C VAL A 64 -2.07 -10.69 -8.00
N ALA A 65 -1.89 -9.45 -8.46
CA ALA A 65 -0.97 -8.50 -7.84
C ALA A 65 -1.42 -8.06 -6.43
N LEU A 66 -2.73 -7.94 -6.21
CA LEU A 66 -3.35 -7.61 -4.93
C LEU A 66 -3.20 -8.70 -3.88
N HIS A 67 -2.96 -9.94 -4.30
CA HIS A 67 -2.76 -11.06 -3.40
C HIS A 67 -1.27 -11.34 -3.20
N GLU A 68 -0.80 -11.29 -1.96
CA GLU A 68 0.60 -11.64 -1.62
C GLU A 68 0.88 -13.14 -1.77
N ARG A 69 -0.15 -13.96 -1.57
CA ARG A 69 -0.07 -15.42 -1.60
C ARG A 69 -0.58 -15.99 -2.91
N ALA A 70 -0.22 -17.25 -3.17
CA ALA A 70 -0.77 -17.97 -4.30
C ALA A 70 -2.29 -18.14 -4.17
N VAL A 71 -3.01 -17.80 -5.23
CA VAL A 71 -4.48 -17.84 -5.32
C VAL A 71 -4.95 -19.03 -6.15
N LEU A 72 -6.11 -19.60 -5.80
CA LEU A 72 -6.66 -20.73 -6.53
C LEU A 72 -7.16 -20.30 -7.92
N ARG A 73 -6.86 -21.10 -8.94
CA ARG A 73 -7.31 -20.84 -10.33
C ARG A 73 -8.82 -20.83 -10.46
N VAL A 74 -9.50 -21.74 -9.75
CA VAL A 74 -10.97 -21.83 -9.76
C VAL A 74 -11.57 -20.56 -9.16
N PHE A 75 -11.02 -20.11 -8.03
CA PHE A 75 -11.45 -18.86 -7.38
C PHE A 75 -11.25 -17.66 -8.31
N VAL A 76 -10.05 -17.49 -8.87
CA VAL A 76 -9.76 -16.39 -9.81
C VAL A 76 -10.69 -16.43 -11.03
N ALA A 77 -10.97 -17.61 -11.57
CA ALA A 77 -11.89 -17.75 -12.70
C ALA A 77 -13.33 -17.33 -12.33
N GLY A 78 -13.84 -17.79 -11.19
CA GLY A 78 -15.18 -17.44 -10.72
C GLY A 78 -15.32 -15.96 -10.37
N THR A 79 -14.28 -15.33 -9.81
CA THR A 79 -14.33 -13.91 -9.46
C THR A 79 -14.24 -12.99 -10.67
N LEU A 80 -13.40 -13.30 -11.67
CA LEU A 80 -13.18 -12.44 -12.83
C LEU A 80 -14.23 -12.61 -13.94
N TRP A 81 -14.93 -13.75 -13.96
CA TRP A 81 -15.96 -14.06 -14.95
C TRP A 81 -17.22 -14.59 -14.24
N LEU A 82 -17.77 -13.77 -13.34
CA LEU A 82 -18.92 -14.14 -12.49
C LEU A 82 -20.14 -14.59 -13.30
N ASP A 83 -20.36 -13.99 -14.47
CA ASP A 83 -21.51 -14.28 -15.34
C ASP A 83 -21.32 -15.52 -16.22
N ALA A 84 -20.16 -16.17 -16.18
CA ALA A 84 -19.85 -17.32 -17.03
C ALA A 84 -19.93 -18.64 -16.24
N PRO A 85 -20.46 -19.73 -16.83
CA PRO A 85 -20.37 -21.06 -16.24
C PRO A 85 -18.91 -21.47 -15.99
N ASP A 86 -18.66 -22.26 -14.95
CA ASP A 86 -17.31 -22.65 -14.50
C ASP A 86 -16.36 -23.11 -15.61
N ALA A 87 -16.85 -23.94 -16.55
CA ALA A 87 -16.06 -24.42 -17.67
C ALA A 87 -15.60 -23.29 -18.60
N GLN A 88 -16.50 -22.31 -18.85
CA GLN A 88 -16.21 -21.15 -19.67
C GLN A 88 -15.29 -20.16 -18.93
N ALA A 89 -15.53 -19.93 -17.64
CA ALA A 89 -14.66 -19.11 -16.79
C ALA A 89 -13.22 -19.66 -16.78
N ALA A 90 -13.05 -20.98 -16.64
CA ALA A 90 -11.75 -21.64 -16.71
C ALA A 90 -11.08 -21.52 -18.10
N ALA A 91 -11.86 -21.60 -19.18
CA ALA A 91 -11.37 -21.39 -20.55
C ALA A 91 -10.92 -19.94 -20.78
N ASN A 92 -11.68 -18.97 -20.27
CA ASN A 92 -11.34 -17.55 -20.31
C ASN A 92 -10.05 -17.26 -19.51
N LEU A 93 -9.93 -17.84 -18.31
CA LEU A 93 -8.70 -17.75 -17.51
C LEU A 93 -7.49 -18.30 -18.26
N ARG A 94 -7.61 -19.46 -18.90
CA ARG A 94 -6.52 -20.05 -19.69
C ARG A 94 -6.10 -19.11 -20.83
N SER A 95 -7.08 -18.52 -21.50
CA SER A 95 -6.85 -17.58 -22.60
C SER A 95 -6.19 -16.28 -22.11
N ALA A 96 -6.60 -15.75 -20.96
CA ALA A 96 -6.00 -14.57 -20.33
C ALA A 96 -4.55 -14.84 -19.89
N LEU A 97 -4.29 -16.00 -19.25
CA LEU A 97 -2.94 -16.44 -18.86
C LEU A 97 -2.02 -16.63 -20.06
N TRP A 98 -2.52 -17.21 -21.15
CA TRP A 98 -1.73 -17.39 -22.36
C TRP A 98 -1.27 -16.04 -22.95
N ARG A 99 -2.13 -15.03 -22.94
CA ARG A 99 -1.80 -13.66 -23.38
C ARG A 99 -0.83 -12.91 -22.45
N LEU A 100 -0.75 -13.31 -21.18
CA LEU A 100 0.24 -12.79 -20.24
C LEU A 100 1.63 -13.42 -20.41
N ARG A 101 1.75 -14.55 -21.14
CA ARG A 101 3.04 -15.17 -21.41
C ARG A 101 3.81 -14.32 -22.41
N ARG A 102 4.96 -13.78 -21.98
CA ARG A 102 5.91 -13.10 -22.86
C ARG A 102 7.30 -13.71 -22.74
N PRO A 103 8.04 -13.89 -23.85
CA PRO A 103 9.34 -14.57 -23.83
C PRO A 103 10.39 -13.89 -22.94
N LYS A 104 10.31 -12.57 -22.80
CA LYS A 104 11.31 -11.74 -22.08
C LYS A 104 10.83 -11.19 -20.74
N CYS A 105 9.56 -11.42 -20.38
CA CYS A 105 8.94 -10.82 -19.21
C CYS A 105 7.91 -11.79 -18.64
N ARG A 106 8.27 -12.49 -17.55
CA ARG A 106 7.35 -13.39 -16.86
C ARG A 106 6.59 -12.59 -15.81
N LEU A 107 5.28 -12.46 -16.00
CA LEU A 107 4.43 -11.65 -15.13
C LEU A 107 3.73 -12.49 -14.06
N VAL A 108 3.23 -13.66 -14.45
CA VAL A 108 2.45 -14.56 -13.58
C VAL A 108 3.05 -15.95 -13.67
N ALA A 109 3.25 -16.57 -12.51
CA ALA A 109 3.57 -17.97 -12.38
C ALA A 109 2.29 -18.76 -12.04
N ALA A 110 2.20 -19.97 -12.58
CA ALA A 110 1.00 -20.79 -12.48
C ALA A 110 1.36 -22.26 -12.34
N THR A 111 0.64 -22.96 -11.47
CA THR A 111 0.55 -24.43 -11.45
C THR A 111 -0.79 -24.88 -12.02
N THR A 112 -1.09 -26.17 -11.89
CA THR A 112 -2.40 -26.74 -12.23
C THR A 112 -3.54 -26.14 -11.40
N THR A 113 -3.27 -25.70 -10.18
CA THR A 113 -4.30 -25.28 -9.21
C THR A 113 -4.13 -23.85 -8.71
N HIS A 114 -2.92 -23.29 -8.74
CA HIS A 114 -2.63 -21.98 -8.15
C HIS A 114 -1.98 -21.00 -9.14
N LEU A 115 -2.15 -19.71 -8.88
CA LEU A 115 -1.52 -18.59 -9.59
C LEU A 115 -0.86 -17.67 -8.57
N TRP A 116 0.27 -17.07 -8.93
CA TRP A 116 0.88 -16.00 -8.14
C TRP A 116 1.67 -15.06 -9.04
N LEU A 117 1.88 -13.83 -8.57
CA LEU A 117 2.68 -12.85 -9.29
C LEU A 117 4.14 -13.29 -9.29
N ASP A 118 4.82 -13.12 -10.41
CA ASP A 118 6.26 -13.41 -10.48
C ASP A 118 7.03 -12.46 -9.54
N PRO A 119 8.00 -12.95 -8.72
CA PRO A 119 8.76 -12.11 -7.80
C PRO A 119 9.56 -10.98 -8.46
N GLN A 120 9.80 -11.05 -9.77
CA GLN A 120 10.50 -10.01 -10.54
C GLN A 120 9.58 -8.86 -11.00
N VAL A 121 8.28 -8.91 -10.66
CA VAL A 121 7.31 -7.85 -10.92
C VAL A 121 7.22 -6.96 -9.68
N ALA A 122 7.74 -5.74 -9.79
CA ALA A 122 7.50 -4.70 -8.80
C ALA A 122 6.07 -4.17 -8.93
N VAL A 123 5.38 -4.00 -7.81
CA VAL A 123 4.03 -3.45 -7.76
C VAL A 123 4.05 -2.22 -6.87
N ASP A 124 3.63 -1.08 -7.39
CA ASP A 124 3.56 0.18 -6.65
C ASP A 124 2.77 0.07 -5.34
N LEU A 125 1.66 -0.68 -5.35
CA LEU A 125 0.87 -0.94 -4.14
C LEU A 125 1.69 -1.65 -3.06
N ARG A 126 2.51 -2.65 -3.42
CA ARG A 126 3.34 -3.39 -2.46
C ARG A 126 4.41 -2.48 -1.84
N GLU A 127 5.03 -1.64 -2.67
CA GLU A 127 5.98 -0.63 -2.20
C GLU A 127 5.32 0.34 -1.21
N MET A 128 4.10 0.79 -1.52
CA MET A 128 3.32 1.68 -0.65
C MET A 128 2.90 0.98 0.66
N THR A 129 2.42 -0.27 0.62
CA THR A 129 2.01 -1.02 1.82
C THR A 129 3.21 -1.32 2.73
N ASP A 130 4.37 -1.65 2.15
CA ASP A 130 5.59 -1.88 2.92
C ASP A 130 6.05 -0.61 3.66
N LEU A 131 5.97 0.54 3.00
CA LEU A 131 6.27 1.84 3.60
C LEU A 131 5.25 2.22 4.68
N ALA A 132 3.95 2.01 4.43
CA ALA A 132 2.90 2.22 5.42
C ALA A 132 3.14 1.38 6.68
N ALA A 133 3.42 0.09 6.52
CA ALA A 133 3.68 -0.82 7.63
C ALA A 133 4.95 -0.44 8.41
N CYS A 134 5.96 0.07 7.70
CA CYS A 134 7.19 0.55 8.33
C CYS A 134 6.98 1.87 9.12
N LEU A 135 6.15 2.79 8.62
CA LEU A 135 5.73 3.99 9.34
C LEU A 135 4.97 3.65 10.63
N GLN A 136 4.03 2.71 10.57
CA GLN A 136 3.25 2.27 11.72
C GLN A 136 4.11 1.63 12.81
N ARG A 137 5.12 0.83 12.43
CA ARG A 137 5.99 0.15 13.39
C ARG A 137 6.99 1.07 14.10
N GLY A 138 7.15 2.33 13.70
CA GLY A 138 8.15 3.20 14.35
C GLY A 138 9.61 2.80 14.07
N SER A 139 9.87 1.98 13.04
CA SER A 139 11.20 1.39 12.84
C SER A 139 12.26 2.46 12.52
N ILE A 140 13.45 2.34 13.11
CA ILE A 140 14.61 3.22 12.86
C ILE A 140 14.96 3.29 11.37
N ALA A 141 14.85 2.16 10.66
CA ALA A 141 15.09 2.09 9.21
C ALA A 141 14.10 2.96 8.38
N CYS A 142 12.93 3.29 8.96
CA CYS A 142 11.99 4.22 8.35
C CYS A 142 12.33 5.68 8.63
N ASN A 143 13.00 5.99 9.74
CA ASN A 143 13.37 7.37 10.07
C ASN A 143 14.47 7.91 9.14
N ASP A 144 15.34 7.03 8.63
CA ASP A 144 16.38 7.41 7.66
C ASP A 144 15.86 7.52 6.22
N ARG A 145 14.65 7.03 5.94
CA ARG A 145 14.04 7.13 4.61
C ARG A 145 13.27 8.44 4.48
N ARG A 146 13.65 9.27 3.50
CA ARG A 146 12.81 10.37 3.04
C ARG A 146 11.59 9.80 2.32
N ILE A 147 10.46 9.74 3.01
CA ILE A 147 9.18 9.28 2.47
C ILE A 147 8.42 10.50 1.94
N SER A 148 8.16 10.52 0.64
CA SER A 148 7.35 11.56 0.02
C SER A 148 5.86 11.29 0.26
N PRO A 149 5.04 12.32 0.59
CA PRO A 149 3.59 12.19 0.62
C PRO A 149 2.99 11.68 -0.70
N GLY A 150 3.65 11.97 -1.83
CA GLY A 150 3.25 11.50 -3.16
C GLY A 150 3.18 9.97 -3.28
N THR A 151 3.91 9.22 -2.46
CA THR A 151 3.88 7.75 -2.45
C THR A 151 2.52 7.18 -2.04
N PHE A 152 1.74 7.92 -1.25
CA PHE A 152 0.40 7.51 -0.82
C PHE A 152 -0.71 8.18 -1.64
N SER A 153 -0.37 8.76 -2.79
CA SER A 153 -1.32 9.40 -3.70
C SER A 153 -1.88 8.39 -4.72
N GLY A 154 -3.09 8.67 -5.21
CA GLY A 154 -3.75 7.85 -6.23
C GLY A 154 -4.60 6.72 -5.64
N ASP A 155 -5.84 6.61 -6.12
CA ASP A 155 -6.74 5.52 -5.73
C ASP A 155 -6.43 4.24 -6.48
N LEU A 156 -6.82 3.09 -5.93
CA LEU A 156 -6.60 1.80 -6.57
C LEU A 156 -7.51 1.67 -7.81
N LEU A 157 -6.89 1.67 -9.00
CA LEU A 157 -7.52 1.46 -10.31
C LEU A 157 -8.81 2.26 -10.52
N PRO A 158 -8.84 3.60 -10.37
CA PRO A 158 -10.08 4.39 -10.24
C PRO A 158 -11.09 4.18 -11.39
N ASP A 159 -10.61 3.91 -12.60
CA ASP A 159 -11.43 3.78 -13.81
C ASP A 159 -12.11 2.41 -13.96
N TRP A 160 -11.91 1.48 -13.01
CA TRP A 160 -12.49 0.13 -13.07
C TRP A 160 -13.77 0.03 -12.23
N TYR A 161 -14.72 -0.79 -12.65
CA TYR A 161 -16.01 -0.95 -11.96
C TYR A 161 -16.27 -2.39 -11.53
N ASP A 162 -15.24 -3.24 -11.52
CA ASP A 162 -15.37 -4.63 -11.11
C ASP A 162 -15.71 -4.75 -9.60
N ASP A 163 -16.74 -5.54 -9.25
CA ASP A 163 -17.24 -5.65 -7.86
C ASP A 163 -16.18 -6.10 -6.86
N TRP A 164 -15.28 -6.99 -7.29
CA TRP A 164 -14.20 -7.50 -6.44
C TRP A 164 -13.22 -6.40 -5.99
N LEU A 165 -13.16 -5.25 -6.69
CA LEU A 165 -12.32 -4.13 -6.29
C LEU A 165 -12.87 -3.32 -5.12
N HIS A 166 -14.17 -3.44 -4.81
CA HIS A 166 -14.79 -2.57 -3.80
C HIS A 166 -14.11 -2.74 -2.43
N PHE A 167 -13.96 -3.99 -1.96
CA PHE A 167 -13.31 -4.28 -0.69
C PHE A 167 -11.82 -3.95 -0.70
N GLU A 168 -11.13 -4.22 -1.82
CA GLU A 168 -9.69 -3.94 -1.96
C GLU A 168 -9.40 -2.44 -1.96
N ARG A 169 -10.23 -1.64 -2.64
CA ARG A 169 -10.13 -0.17 -2.61
C ARG A 169 -10.29 0.37 -1.22
N GLU A 170 -11.30 -0.10 -0.49
CA GLU A 170 -11.53 0.37 0.88
C GLU A 170 -10.35 0.00 1.79
N HIS A 171 -9.85 -1.23 1.70
CA HIS A 171 -8.68 -1.67 2.45
C HIS A 171 -7.44 -0.79 2.14
N VAL A 172 -7.13 -0.59 0.86
CA VAL A 172 -6.00 0.24 0.43
C VAL A 172 -6.16 1.69 0.88
N ARG A 173 -7.38 2.24 0.80
CA ARG A 173 -7.70 3.60 1.27
C ARG A 173 -7.45 3.75 2.77
N GLN A 174 -7.87 2.79 3.59
CA GLN A 174 -7.61 2.82 5.04
C GLN A 174 -6.11 2.77 5.36
N VAL A 175 -5.35 1.91 4.68
CA VAL A 175 -3.89 1.82 4.84
C VAL A 175 -3.23 3.16 4.49
N ARG A 176 -3.64 3.77 3.36
CA ARG A 176 -3.14 5.09 2.91
C ARG A 176 -3.44 6.19 3.92
N LEU A 177 -4.69 6.30 4.38
CA LEU A 177 -5.10 7.32 5.35
C LEU A 177 -4.30 7.23 6.65
N HIS A 178 -4.12 6.03 7.18
CA HIS A 178 -3.34 5.84 8.41
C HIS A 178 -1.84 6.19 8.20
N ALA A 179 -1.29 5.82 7.04
CA ALA A 179 0.10 6.14 6.71
C ALA A 179 0.30 7.65 6.55
N LEU A 180 -0.62 8.35 5.89
CA LEU A 180 -0.60 9.81 5.72
C LEU A 180 -0.77 10.54 7.06
N ASP A 181 -1.70 10.11 7.92
CA ASP A 181 -1.85 10.65 9.28
C ASP A 181 -0.52 10.53 10.05
N THR A 182 0.10 9.35 10.03
CA THR A 182 1.38 9.08 10.71
C THR A 182 2.54 9.90 10.14
N LEU A 183 2.63 9.96 8.81
CA LEU A 183 3.66 10.72 8.11
C LEU A 183 3.54 12.21 8.39
N CYS A 184 2.32 12.75 8.39
CA CYS A 184 2.04 14.15 8.67
C CYS A 184 2.50 14.55 10.08
N VAL A 185 2.20 13.73 11.10
CA VAL A 185 2.69 13.95 12.47
C VAL A 185 4.22 13.96 12.51
N ARG A 186 4.88 12.94 11.94
CA ARG A 186 6.35 12.83 11.92
C ARG A 186 7.02 14.03 11.24
N LEU A 187 6.52 14.46 10.09
CA LEU A 187 7.05 15.60 9.35
C LEU A 187 6.83 16.92 10.12
N THR A 188 5.71 17.05 10.83
CA THR A 188 5.44 18.20 11.70
C THR A 188 6.44 18.26 12.85
N ASP A 189 6.72 17.12 13.50
CA ASP A 189 7.70 17.04 14.60
C ASP A 189 9.12 17.33 14.10
N ALA A 190 9.44 16.94 12.86
CA ALA A 190 10.69 17.26 12.18
C ALA A 190 10.77 18.71 11.65
N ARG A 191 9.71 19.51 11.81
CA ARG A 191 9.56 20.88 11.26
C ARG A 191 9.64 20.97 9.72
N GLU A 192 9.35 19.87 9.03
CA GLU A 192 9.23 19.82 7.57
C GLU A 192 7.80 20.20 7.14
N TYR A 193 7.36 21.41 7.49
CA TYR A 193 5.95 21.84 7.39
C TYR A 193 5.36 21.72 5.98
N GLY A 194 6.15 22.02 4.94
CA GLY A 194 5.68 21.90 3.55
C GLY A 194 5.29 20.48 3.15
N LEU A 195 6.08 19.48 3.57
CA LEU A 195 5.75 18.07 3.31
C LEU A 195 4.65 17.57 4.26
N ALA A 196 4.63 18.03 5.51
CA ALA A 196 3.55 17.73 6.44
C ALA A 196 2.19 18.22 5.89
N LEU A 197 2.17 19.43 5.33
CA LEU A 197 0.98 20.01 4.71
C LEU A 197 0.51 19.18 3.51
N GLN A 198 1.44 18.75 2.64
CA GLN A 198 1.10 17.86 1.52
C GLN A 198 0.50 16.54 2.02
N ALA A 199 1.04 15.94 3.07
CA ALA A 199 0.49 14.71 3.65
C ALA A 199 -0.91 14.92 4.26
N GLY A 200 -1.10 16.01 5.02
CA GLY A 200 -2.40 16.35 5.60
C GLY A 200 -3.46 16.65 4.56
N LEU A 201 -3.13 17.41 3.51
CA LEU A 201 -4.03 17.69 2.39
C LEU A 201 -4.40 16.42 1.61
N ALA A 202 -3.44 15.52 1.38
CA ALA A 202 -3.72 14.23 0.74
C ALA A 202 -4.67 13.37 1.59
N ALA A 203 -4.52 13.35 2.92
CA ALA A 203 -5.42 12.63 3.82
C ALA A 203 -6.85 13.21 3.79
N VAL A 204 -6.97 14.55 3.82
CA VAL A 204 -8.28 15.24 3.74
C VAL A 204 -8.93 15.04 2.37
N ALA A 205 -8.17 15.03 1.28
CA ALA A 205 -8.71 14.76 -0.05
C ALA A 205 -9.25 13.33 -0.18
N ALA A 206 -8.58 12.35 0.45
CA ALA A 206 -9.00 10.96 0.43
C ALA A 206 -10.19 10.64 1.35
N GLU A 207 -10.36 11.40 2.43
CA GLU A 207 -11.52 11.30 3.32
C GLU A 207 -11.83 12.64 4.01
N PRO A 208 -12.66 13.50 3.39
CA PRO A 208 -12.96 14.83 3.91
C PRO A 208 -13.66 14.82 5.29
N LEU A 209 -14.44 13.79 5.58
CA LEU A 209 -15.21 13.68 6.83
C LEU A 209 -14.40 13.11 8.00
N ARG A 210 -13.17 12.63 7.76
CA ARG A 210 -12.31 12.04 8.80
C ARG A 210 -11.69 13.13 9.66
N GLU A 211 -12.18 13.25 10.90
CA GLU A 211 -11.73 14.25 11.85
C GLU A 211 -10.22 14.16 12.17
N SER A 212 -9.64 12.96 12.19
CA SER A 212 -8.21 12.80 12.49
C SER A 212 -7.31 13.46 11.43
N ALA A 213 -7.69 13.37 10.14
CA ALA A 213 -6.96 14.01 9.04
C ALA A 213 -7.06 15.53 9.16
N GLN A 214 -8.28 16.02 9.39
CA GLN A 214 -8.57 17.44 9.61
C GLN A 214 -7.78 18.02 10.78
N ARG A 215 -7.75 17.28 11.89
CA ARG A 215 -7.03 17.66 13.12
C ARG A 215 -5.54 17.72 12.87
N THR A 216 -4.99 16.74 12.15
CA THR A 216 -3.55 16.70 11.89
C THR A 216 -3.15 17.87 11.00
N LEU A 217 -3.94 18.17 9.95
CA LEU A 217 -3.75 19.34 9.10
C LEU A 217 -3.77 20.67 9.88
N ILE A 218 -4.76 20.85 10.78
CA ILE A 218 -4.82 22.03 11.66
C ILE A 218 -3.57 22.13 12.55
N ARG A 219 -3.10 21.00 13.09
CA ARG A 219 -1.87 20.96 13.90
C ARG A 219 -0.64 21.38 13.10
N VAL A 220 -0.54 21.05 11.80
CA VAL A 220 0.55 21.54 10.94
C VAL A 220 0.53 23.07 10.89
N HIS A 221 -0.63 23.67 10.59
CA HIS A 221 -0.75 25.13 10.52
C HIS A 221 -0.43 25.82 11.83
N LEU A 222 -0.87 25.26 12.97
CA LEU A 222 -0.53 25.79 14.29
C LEU A 222 0.98 25.68 14.58
N ALA A 223 1.62 24.57 14.21
CA ALA A 223 3.05 24.39 14.39
C ALA A 223 3.87 25.37 13.53
N GLU A 224 3.38 25.70 12.33
CA GLU A 224 3.94 26.72 11.44
C GLU A 224 3.57 28.18 11.85
N GLN A 225 2.82 28.37 12.94
CA GLN A 225 2.29 29.67 13.40
C GLN A 225 1.29 30.34 12.43
N ASN A 226 0.71 29.57 11.51
CA ASN A 226 -0.32 30.00 10.57
C ASN A 226 -1.72 29.91 11.18
N ASN A 227 -1.97 30.72 12.20
CA ASN A 227 -3.23 30.72 12.99
C ASN A 227 -4.49 31.01 12.15
N SER A 228 -4.38 31.89 11.15
CA SER A 228 -5.50 32.23 10.25
C SER A 228 -5.94 31.02 9.42
N GLU A 229 -4.98 30.24 8.94
CA GLU A 229 -5.18 29.03 8.16
C GLU A 229 -5.78 27.90 9.01
N ALA A 230 -5.25 27.68 10.21
CA ALA A 230 -5.80 26.73 11.17
C ALA A 230 -7.29 27.00 11.46
N LEU A 231 -7.66 28.27 11.69
CA LEU A 231 -9.05 28.68 11.90
C LEU A 231 -9.91 28.52 10.64
N ARG A 232 -9.36 28.79 9.45
CA ARG A 232 -10.08 28.60 8.19
C ARG A 232 -10.43 27.13 7.99
N GLN A 233 -9.45 26.23 8.18
CA GLN A 233 -9.64 24.79 8.04
C GLN A 233 -10.68 24.26 9.05
N TYR A 234 -10.59 24.67 10.32
CA TYR A 234 -11.58 24.30 11.33
C TYR A 234 -13.00 24.71 10.94
N ARG A 235 -13.20 25.94 10.45
CA ARG A 235 -14.53 26.42 10.03
C ARG A 235 -15.04 25.74 8.76
N ALA A 236 -14.14 25.37 7.84
CA ALA A 236 -14.51 24.58 6.68
C ALA A 236 -15.02 23.20 7.10
N TYR A 237 -14.27 22.51 7.97
CA TYR A 237 -14.67 21.22 8.51
C TYR A 237 -15.96 21.29 9.35
N GLN A 238 -16.12 22.31 10.20
CA GLN A 238 -17.33 22.49 11.01
C GLN A 238 -18.59 22.65 10.15
N ARG A 239 -18.49 23.35 9.01
CA ARG A 239 -19.60 23.43 8.05
C ARG A 239 -19.84 22.08 7.39
N LEU A 240 -18.80 21.46 6.85
CA LEU A 240 -18.88 20.17 6.17
C LEU A 240 -19.55 19.09 7.03
N ILE A 241 -19.09 18.88 8.27
CA ILE A 241 -19.60 17.81 9.14
C ILE A 241 -21.05 18.05 9.59
N LYS A 242 -21.44 19.32 9.68
CA LYS A 242 -22.82 19.73 9.99
C LYS A 242 -23.73 19.50 8.79
N ASP A 243 -23.29 19.89 7.60
CA ASP A 243 -24.09 19.80 6.37
C ASP A 243 -24.26 18.34 5.92
N GLU A 244 -23.21 17.51 6.03
CA GLU A 244 -23.23 16.10 5.60
C GLU A 244 -23.82 15.14 6.64
N LEU A 245 -23.51 15.34 7.93
CA LEU A 245 -23.87 14.38 8.99
C LEU A 245 -24.74 14.98 10.11
N GLY A 246 -25.00 16.29 10.11
CA GLY A 246 -25.72 16.96 11.20
C GLY A 246 -24.95 16.98 12.53
N LEU A 247 -23.65 16.67 12.51
CA LEU A 247 -22.82 16.56 13.70
C LEU A 247 -22.03 17.85 13.96
N SER A 248 -21.40 17.93 15.13
CA SER A 248 -20.45 18.99 15.48
C SER A 248 -19.05 18.39 15.67
N PRO A 249 -17.96 19.16 15.40
CA PRO A 249 -16.60 18.70 15.65
C PRO A 249 -16.42 18.23 17.10
N SER A 250 -15.58 17.23 17.35
CA SER A 250 -15.34 16.73 18.70
C SER A 250 -14.71 17.78 19.64
N GLN A 251 -14.70 17.49 20.94
CA GLN A 251 -14.00 18.34 21.92
C GLN A 251 -12.52 18.49 21.59
N GLN A 252 -11.84 17.40 21.20
CA GLN A 252 -10.41 17.43 20.83
C GLN A 252 -10.15 18.39 19.67
N MET A 253 -11.06 18.47 18.70
CA MET A 253 -10.96 19.40 17.59
C MET A 253 -11.18 20.85 18.04
N ARG A 254 -12.18 21.09 18.90
CA ARG A 254 -12.48 22.42 19.44
C ARG A 254 -11.33 22.98 20.26
N ASP A 255 -10.70 22.14 21.08
CA ASP A 255 -9.60 22.54 21.97
C ASP A 255 -8.39 23.08 21.19
N LEU A 256 -8.14 22.60 19.96
CA LEU A 256 -7.03 23.06 19.13
C LEU A 256 -7.12 24.53 18.73
N VAL A 257 -8.34 25.05 18.57
CA VAL A 257 -8.59 26.41 18.08
C VAL A 257 -9.15 27.34 19.16
N ALA A 258 -9.45 26.82 20.36
CA ALA A 258 -10.04 27.58 21.45
C ALA A 258 -9.24 28.85 21.79
N GLY A 259 -7.91 28.72 21.90
CA GLY A 259 -7.01 29.84 22.19
C GLY A 259 -6.94 30.90 21.08
N LEU A 260 -7.27 30.55 19.84
CA LEU A 260 -7.30 31.49 18.72
C LEU A 260 -8.63 32.24 18.60
N GLN A 261 -9.72 31.60 19.07
CA GLN A 261 -11.05 32.21 19.04
C GLN A 261 -11.22 33.26 20.14
N SER A 262 -10.66 33.03 21.34
CA SER A 262 -10.71 33.98 22.45
C SER A 262 -10.01 35.31 22.13
N VAL A 263 -8.84 35.26 21.48
CA VAL A 263 -8.09 36.45 21.05
C VAL A 263 -8.88 37.27 20.04
N ARG A 264 -9.61 36.62 19.12
CA ARG A 264 -10.39 37.33 18.10
C ARG A 264 -11.65 38.00 18.66
N THR A 265 -12.31 37.37 19.64
CA THR A 265 -13.48 37.95 20.29
C THR A 265 -13.09 39.19 21.10
N ALA A 266 -11.96 39.15 21.82
CA ALA A 266 -11.45 40.31 22.57
C ALA A 266 -11.12 41.49 21.65
N VAL A 267 -10.44 41.24 20.52
CA VAL A 267 -10.11 42.29 19.53
C VAL A 267 -11.37 42.87 18.88
N ASN A 268 -12.36 42.04 18.54
CA ASN A 268 -13.63 42.53 17.99
C ASN A 268 -14.44 43.35 19.00
N ASP A 269 -14.46 42.95 20.27
CA ASP A 269 -15.17 43.66 21.34
C ASP A 269 -14.51 45.02 21.68
N GLU A 270 -13.17 45.11 21.61
CA GLU A 270 -12.46 46.38 21.74
C GLU A 270 -12.72 47.31 20.53
N MET A 271 -12.78 46.75 19.32
CA MET A 271 -13.05 47.52 18.09
C MET A 271 -14.50 48.01 17.98
N GLN A 272 -15.45 47.36 18.67
CA GLN A 272 -16.86 47.81 18.75
C GLN A 272 -17.13 48.81 19.88
N ARG A 273 -16.18 48.98 20.82
CA ARG A 273 -16.27 49.93 21.93
C ARG A 273 -15.53 51.25 21.69
N ALA A 274 -14.73 51.33 20.62
CA ALA A 274 -14.08 52.54 20.13
C ALA A 274 -14.94 53.24 19.06
#